data_AF-A0ABD4ACZ5-F1
#
_entry.id   AF-A0ABD4ACZ5-F1
#
_cell.length_a   1.000
_cell.length_b   1.000
_cell.length_c   1.000
_cell.angle_alpha   90.00
_cell.angle_beta   90.00
_cell.angle_gamma   90.00
#
_symmetry.space_group_name_H-M   'P 1'
#
loop_
_entity.id
_entity.type
_entity.pdbx_description
1 polymer ?
#
loop_
_entity_poly.entity_id
_entity_poly.type
_entity_poly.pdbx_seq_one_letter_code
_entity_poly.pdbx_strand_id
1 'polypeptide(L)'
;MKFLEKETQKIYYTNFKDQVLEVKENGPMFNVNDLKNYRKKVEHYLHEHRDQMTIYKLRNNKKLTVQDLKTLEHILWNELGTQEDYKREFGDTPITKLVRQIVGLDPQAANEAFSEFLSSERLNIQQSRFVKLIVDYFVKNGVMDKKVLQEEPFKTVGSIVELFKDNMDDARKIISIIDEINRNSEDIVGA
;
A
#
# COMPACT_ATOMS: atom_id res chain seq x y z
N MET A 1 -12.67 -16.08 36.84
CA MET A 1 -12.00 -16.77 35.72
C MET A 1 -12.76 -16.39 34.45
N LYS A 2 -12.20 -15.97 33.32
CA LYS A 2 -10.84 -15.87 32.77
C LYS A 2 -10.85 -14.62 31.88
N PHE A 3 -9.86 -13.74 32.01
CA PHE A 3 -9.68 -12.62 31.09
C PHE A 3 -9.26 -13.17 29.73
N LEU A 4 -9.88 -12.67 28.65
CA LEU A 4 -9.44 -12.94 27.28
C LEU A 4 -8.13 -12.18 27.07
N GLU A 5 -7.03 -12.93 26.96
CA GLU A 5 -5.75 -12.40 26.52
C GLU A 5 -5.94 -11.80 25.13
N LYS A 6 -5.64 -10.50 24.99
CA LYS A 6 -5.53 -9.87 23.69
C LYS A 6 -4.38 -10.58 22.98
N GLU A 7 -4.70 -11.40 21.99
CA GLU A 7 -3.71 -11.94 21.06
C GLU A 7 -2.94 -10.75 20.48
N THR A 8 -1.68 -10.64 20.89
CA THR A 8 -0.72 -9.70 20.33
C THR A 8 -0.55 -10.11 18.87
N GLN A 9 -1.26 -9.40 17.97
CA GLN A 9 -1.00 -9.51 16.54
C GLN A 9 0.49 -9.25 16.34
N LYS A 10 1.23 -10.32 15.99
CA LYS A 10 2.66 -10.26 15.72
C LYS A 10 2.89 -9.17 14.68
N ILE A 11 3.65 -8.16 15.08
CA ILE A 11 4.08 -7.08 14.21
C ILE A 11 5.02 -7.69 13.18
N TYR A 12 4.53 -7.88 11.95
CA TYR A 12 5.39 -8.28 10.84
C TYR A 12 5.87 -7.04 10.10
N TYR A 13 7.19 -6.94 10.00
CA TYR A 13 7.93 -5.88 9.32
C TYR A 13 7.51 -5.78 7.86
N THR A 14 7.27 -4.55 7.39
CA THR A 14 7.33 -4.23 5.96
C THR A 14 8.79 -4.40 5.57
N ASN A 15 9.17 -5.62 5.17
CA ASN A 15 10.53 -5.91 4.78
C ASN A 15 10.70 -5.41 3.34
N PHE A 16 10.96 -4.11 3.18
CA PHE A 16 11.71 -3.64 2.03
C PHE A 16 13.07 -4.29 2.16
N LYS A 17 13.29 -5.42 1.48
CA LYS A 17 14.55 -6.15 1.52
C LYS A 17 15.68 -5.18 1.16
N ASP A 18 16.51 -4.84 2.15
CA ASP A 18 17.86 -4.38 1.94
C ASP A 18 18.59 -5.48 1.15
N GLN A 19 18.57 -5.39 -0.17
CA GLN A 19 19.59 -6.03 -0.99
C GLN A 19 20.83 -5.14 -0.91
N VAL A 20 21.68 -5.40 0.08
CA VAL A 20 23.07 -4.93 0.04
C VAL A 20 23.74 -5.74 -1.06
N LEU A 21 23.66 -5.22 -2.29
CA LEU A 21 24.44 -5.74 -3.41
C LEU A 21 25.90 -5.39 -3.15
N GLU A 22 26.70 -6.45 -3.09
CA GLU A 22 28.15 -6.47 -2.92
C GLU A 22 28.81 -5.44 -3.85
N VAL A 23 29.59 -4.54 -3.24
CA VAL A 23 30.25 -3.41 -3.92
C VAL A 23 31.35 -3.97 -4.83
N LYS A 24 31.11 -3.98 -6.13
CA LYS A 24 32.19 -3.91 -7.13
C LYS A 24 32.38 -2.44 -7.50
N GLU A 25 33.42 -1.85 -6.94
CA GLU A 25 33.92 -0.53 -7.35
C GLU A 25 34.17 -0.52 -8.85
N ASN A 26 33.56 0.44 -9.55
CA ASN A 26 34.17 1.27 -10.61
C ASN A 26 33.09 2.17 -11.26
N GLY A 27 32.88 3.34 -10.67
CA GLY A 27 31.99 4.41 -11.15
C GLY A 27 31.96 5.56 -10.14
N PRO A 28 31.61 6.81 -10.52
CA PRO A 28 31.71 7.98 -9.65
C PRO A 28 31.02 7.70 -8.31
N MET A 29 31.80 7.75 -7.22
CA MET A 29 31.35 7.48 -5.85
C MET A 29 30.30 8.50 -5.44
N PHE A 30 29.02 8.16 -5.58
CA PHE A 30 27.94 8.84 -4.88
C PHE A 30 27.86 8.28 -3.46
N ASN A 31 27.89 9.16 -2.44
CA ASN A 31 27.89 8.74 -1.05
C ASN A 31 26.55 8.07 -0.69
N VAL A 32 26.61 6.84 -0.17
CA VAL A 32 25.45 6.10 0.37
C VAL A 32 24.70 6.91 1.46
N ASN A 33 25.36 7.87 2.09
CA ASN A 33 24.74 8.80 3.04
C ASN A 33 23.72 9.75 2.38
N ASP A 34 23.97 10.21 1.15
CA ASP A 34 23.06 11.11 0.44
C ASP A 34 21.79 10.36 -0.01
N LEU A 35 21.94 9.08 -0.39
CA LEU A 35 20.85 8.14 -0.71
C LEU A 35 19.88 7.96 0.47
N LYS A 36 20.44 7.55 1.62
CA LYS A 36 19.68 7.39 2.87
C LYS A 36 19.04 8.70 3.34
N ASN A 37 19.58 9.85 2.93
CA ASN A 37 19.02 11.16 3.27
C ASN A 37 17.76 11.46 2.46
N TYR A 38 17.78 11.26 1.13
CA TYR A 38 16.62 11.53 0.28
C TYR A 38 15.42 10.63 0.62
N ARG A 39 15.62 9.32 0.75
CA ARG A 39 14.54 8.39 1.14
C ARG A 39 13.88 8.82 2.45
N LYS A 40 14.67 9.17 3.47
CA LYS A 40 14.16 9.64 4.77
C LYS A 40 13.40 10.97 4.66
N LYS A 41 13.88 11.91 3.83
CA LYS A 41 13.16 13.17 3.58
C LYS A 41 11.78 12.93 2.97
N VAL A 42 11.69 12.05 1.98
CA VAL A 42 10.43 11.69 1.32
C VAL A 42 9.48 11.00 2.31
N GLU A 43 9.94 9.98 3.03
CA GLU A 43 9.12 9.28 4.02
C GLU A 43 8.61 10.23 5.11
N HIS A 44 9.50 11.08 5.65
CA HIS A 44 9.13 12.07 6.66
C HIS A 44 8.11 13.08 6.11
N TYR A 45 8.36 13.68 4.94
CA TYR A 45 7.44 14.64 4.34
C TYR A 45 6.05 14.05 4.13
N LEU A 46 5.94 12.86 3.53
CA LEU A 46 4.66 12.24 3.23
C LEU A 46 3.89 11.86 4.51
N HIS A 47 4.60 11.53 5.59
CA HIS A 47 3.97 11.26 6.88
C HIS A 47 3.50 12.52 7.62
N GLU A 48 4.23 13.64 7.52
CA GLU A 48 3.85 14.92 8.12
C GLU A 48 2.71 15.61 7.34
N HIS A 49 2.66 15.41 6.01
CA HIS A 49 1.73 16.10 5.13
C HIS A 49 0.57 15.22 4.67
N ARG A 50 0.13 14.26 5.49
CA ARG A 50 -0.97 13.32 5.13
C ARG A 50 -2.28 14.01 4.78
N ASP A 51 -2.50 15.21 5.29
CA ASP A 51 -3.70 16.02 5.08
C ASP A 51 -3.57 16.99 3.89
N GLN A 52 -2.38 17.09 3.28
CA GLN A 52 -2.22 17.80 2.03
C GLN A 52 -3.10 17.14 0.95
N MET A 53 -3.82 17.96 0.18
CA MET A 53 -4.90 17.52 -0.70
C MET A 53 -4.55 16.31 -1.59
N THR A 54 -3.36 16.30 -2.21
CA THR A 54 -2.93 15.23 -3.12
C THR A 54 -2.67 13.91 -2.39
N ILE A 55 -1.98 13.96 -1.24
CA ILE A 55 -1.68 12.81 -0.38
C ILE A 55 -2.98 12.31 0.26
N TYR A 56 -3.81 13.22 0.77
CA TYR A 56 -5.12 12.92 1.33
C TYR A 56 -6.01 12.18 0.32
N LYS A 57 -6.06 12.61 -0.95
CA LYS A 57 -6.81 11.92 -2.01
C LYS A 57 -6.33 10.48 -2.20
N LEU A 58 -5.02 10.27 -2.30
CA LEU A 58 -4.44 8.92 -2.43
C LEU A 58 -4.77 8.01 -1.25
N ARG A 59 -4.65 8.53 -0.02
CA ARG A 59 -5.01 7.81 1.22
C ARG A 59 -6.48 7.46 1.25
N ASN A 60 -7.36 8.36 0.79
CA ASN A 60 -8.80 8.18 0.88
C ASN A 60 -9.42 7.49 -0.35
N ASN A 61 -8.61 6.79 -1.14
CA ASN A 61 -9.05 6.11 -2.37
C ASN A 61 -9.77 7.02 -3.39
N LYS A 62 -9.41 8.30 -3.43
CA LYS A 62 -9.97 9.29 -4.36
C LYS A 62 -9.08 9.42 -5.58
N LYS A 63 -9.69 9.55 -6.75
CA LYS A 63 -8.96 9.76 -8.01
C LYS A 63 -8.14 11.05 -7.96
N LEU A 64 -6.96 11.00 -8.59
CA LEU A 64 -6.11 12.17 -8.76
C LEU A 64 -6.40 12.87 -10.08
N THR A 65 -6.13 14.17 -10.11
CA THR A 65 -6.11 14.97 -11.33
C THR A 65 -4.67 15.13 -11.83
N VAL A 66 -4.50 15.57 -13.08
CA VAL A 66 -3.17 15.90 -13.63
C VAL A 66 -2.45 16.95 -12.76
N GLN A 67 -3.19 17.90 -12.20
CA GLN A 67 -2.62 18.91 -11.31
C GLN A 67 -2.13 18.30 -9.99
N ASP A 68 -2.83 17.30 -9.46
CA ASP A 68 -2.39 16.62 -8.24
C ASP A 68 -1.07 15.87 -8.48
N LEU A 69 -0.92 15.21 -9.64
CA LEU A 69 0.35 14.54 -10.00
C LEU A 69 1.50 15.55 -10.11
N LYS A 70 1.29 16.65 -10.84
CA LYS A 70 2.33 17.70 -11.00
C LYS A 70 2.78 18.28 -9.65
N THR A 71 1.86 18.43 -8.70
CA THR A 71 2.21 18.87 -7.34
C THR A 71 3.11 17.85 -6.65
N LEU A 72 2.79 16.54 -6.74
CA LEU A 72 3.64 15.50 -6.16
C LEU A 72 5.01 15.42 -6.84
N GLU A 73 5.07 15.53 -8.17
CA GLU A 73 6.32 15.63 -8.93
C GLU A 73 7.15 16.82 -8.47
N HIS A 74 6.55 17.99 -8.31
CA HIS A 74 7.25 19.18 -7.86
C HIS A 74 7.88 18.97 -6.47
N ILE A 75 7.10 18.48 -5.51
CA ILE A 75 7.56 18.23 -4.14
C ILE A 75 8.71 17.23 -4.14
N LEU A 76 8.52 16.07 -4.78
CA LEU A 76 9.49 14.98 -4.71
C LEU A 76 10.76 15.30 -5.50
N TRP A 77 10.65 15.98 -6.64
CA TRP A 77 11.77 16.21 -7.57
C TRP A 77 12.34 17.64 -7.56
N ASN A 78 11.80 18.56 -6.77
CA ASN A 78 12.33 19.92 -6.68
C ASN A 78 12.45 20.43 -5.23
N GLU A 79 11.52 20.07 -4.34
CA GLU A 79 11.59 20.53 -2.94
C GLU A 79 12.45 19.60 -2.07
N LEU A 80 12.25 18.28 -2.19
CA LEU A 80 12.92 17.30 -1.32
C LEU A 80 14.25 16.79 -1.88
N GLY A 81 14.45 16.92 -3.19
CA GLY A 81 15.61 16.45 -3.95
C GLY A 81 15.35 16.62 -5.44
N THR A 82 15.94 15.76 -6.27
CA THR A 82 15.84 15.80 -7.74
C THR A 82 15.13 14.58 -8.32
N GLN A 83 14.76 14.64 -9.60
CA GLN A 83 14.22 13.48 -10.32
C GLN A 83 15.26 12.33 -10.40
N GLU A 84 16.54 12.67 -10.49
CA GLU A 84 17.64 11.71 -10.46
C GLU A 84 17.75 11.02 -9.10
N ASP A 85 17.60 11.77 -8.00
CA ASP A 85 17.55 11.19 -6.65
C ASP A 85 16.37 10.22 -6.50
N TYR A 86 15.21 10.60 -7.04
CA TYR A 86 14.03 9.74 -7.07
C TYR A 86 14.27 8.45 -7.84
N LYS A 87 14.75 8.54 -9.09
CA LYS A 87 14.99 7.36 -9.93
C LYS A 87 16.03 6.44 -9.32
N ARG A 88 17.04 6.99 -8.64
CA ARG A 88 18.08 6.23 -7.98
C ARG A 88 17.57 5.51 -6.73
N GLU A 89 16.73 6.15 -5.91
CA GLU A 89 16.20 5.55 -4.67
C GLU A 89 15.02 4.61 -4.88
N PHE A 90 14.13 4.96 -5.81
CA PHE A 90 12.83 4.32 -5.99
C PHE A 90 12.67 3.67 -7.36
N GLY A 91 13.68 3.73 -8.23
CA GLY A 91 13.64 3.16 -9.57
C GLY A 91 12.59 3.82 -10.44
N ASP A 92 11.91 3.00 -11.26
CA ASP A 92 10.80 3.43 -12.10
C ASP A 92 9.43 3.32 -11.39
N THR A 93 9.42 3.34 -10.05
CA THR A 93 8.17 3.29 -9.28
C THR A 93 7.33 4.53 -9.58
N PRO A 94 6.04 4.39 -9.96
CA PRO A 94 5.18 5.54 -10.14
C PRO A 94 5.01 6.33 -8.83
N ILE A 95 5.02 7.66 -8.91
CA ILE A 95 4.91 8.55 -7.73
C ILE A 95 3.68 8.21 -6.88
N THR A 96 2.53 8.04 -7.51
CA THR A 96 1.27 7.77 -6.82
C THR A 96 1.30 6.44 -6.05
N LYS A 97 1.95 5.42 -6.63
CA LYS A 97 2.20 4.13 -6.00
C LYS A 97 3.16 4.25 -4.82
N LEU A 98 4.27 4.99 -4.98
CA LEU A 98 5.21 5.23 -3.89
C LEU A 98 4.53 5.93 -2.72
N VAL A 99 3.77 6.99 -2.99
CA VAL A 99 3.06 7.72 -1.94
C VAL A 99 2.15 6.75 -1.18
N ARG A 100 1.33 5.95 -1.86
CA ARG A 100 0.49 4.93 -1.21
C ARG A 100 1.27 3.90 -0.40
N GLN A 101 2.40 3.42 -0.92
CA GLN A 101 3.25 2.47 -0.20
C GLN A 101 3.81 3.05 1.11
N ILE A 102 4.05 4.36 1.16
CA ILE A 102 4.56 5.04 2.34
C ILE A 102 3.41 5.38 3.32
N VAL A 103 2.32 5.99 2.84
CA VAL A 103 1.28 6.53 3.73
C VAL A 103 0.13 5.59 4.02
N GLY A 104 0.03 4.47 3.29
CA GLY A 104 -1.06 3.51 3.39
C GLY A 104 -2.40 4.04 2.87
N LEU A 105 -3.44 3.22 3.00
CA LEU A 105 -4.83 3.65 2.78
C LEU A 105 -5.46 4.12 4.09
N ASP A 106 -6.38 5.06 4.01
CA ASP A 106 -7.18 5.47 5.15
C ASP A 106 -8.06 4.30 5.62
N PRO A 107 -8.11 3.99 6.94
CA PRO A 107 -8.94 2.91 7.45
C PRO A 107 -10.40 3.04 7.08
N GLN A 108 -10.98 4.23 7.11
CA GLN A 108 -12.39 4.41 6.76
C GLN A 108 -12.62 4.11 5.28
N ALA A 109 -11.78 4.65 4.40
CA ALA A 109 -11.87 4.40 2.96
C ALA A 109 -11.69 2.90 2.62
N ALA A 110 -10.78 2.20 3.31
CA ALA A 110 -10.59 0.77 3.15
C ALA A 110 -11.82 -0.04 3.60
N ASN A 111 -12.37 0.27 4.77
CA ASN A 111 -13.57 -0.42 5.27
C ASN A 111 -14.80 -0.12 4.40
N GLU A 112 -14.94 1.10 3.89
CA GLU A 112 -16.03 1.49 2.99
C GLU A 112 -16.01 0.67 1.70
N ALA A 113 -14.83 0.50 1.09
CA ALA A 113 -14.67 -0.29 -0.14
C ALA A 113 -15.04 -1.77 0.04
N PHE A 114 -14.86 -2.33 1.24
CA PHE A 114 -15.19 -3.72 1.58
C PHE A 114 -16.46 -3.85 2.45
N SER A 115 -17.23 -2.78 2.62
CA SER A 115 -18.34 -2.70 3.58
C SER A 115 -19.39 -3.80 3.41
N GLU A 116 -19.69 -4.14 2.16
CA GLU A 116 -20.60 -5.22 1.80
C GLU A 116 -20.18 -6.58 2.39
N PHE A 117 -18.87 -6.84 2.47
CA PHE A 117 -18.31 -8.09 2.99
C PHE A 117 -18.02 -8.07 4.49
N LEU A 118 -17.91 -6.87 5.09
CA LEU A 118 -17.71 -6.70 6.52
C LEU A 118 -19.03 -6.70 7.32
N SER A 119 -20.17 -6.78 6.63
CA SER A 119 -21.49 -6.93 7.24
C SER A 119 -21.70 -8.33 7.85
N SER A 120 -22.39 -8.40 9.00
CA SER A 120 -22.38 -9.55 9.92
C SER A 120 -23.08 -10.83 9.44
N GLU A 121 -23.74 -10.82 8.27
CA GLU A 121 -24.63 -11.92 7.86
C GLU A 121 -24.21 -12.62 6.56
N ARG A 122 -23.22 -12.08 5.82
CA ARG A 122 -22.85 -12.62 4.51
C ARG A 122 -21.76 -13.69 4.56
N LEU A 123 -20.74 -13.46 5.39
CA LEU A 123 -19.51 -14.25 5.40
C LEU A 123 -19.39 -15.09 6.67
N ASN A 124 -18.84 -16.31 6.52
CA ASN A 124 -18.45 -17.11 7.66
C ASN A 124 -17.19 -16.55 8.35
N ILE A 125 -16.86 -17.06 9.53
CA ILE A 125 -15.74 -16.55 10.35
C ILE A 125 -14.40 -16.54 9.59
N GLN A 126 -14.10 -17.56 8.79
CA GLN A 126 -12.83 -17.64 8.05
C GLN A 126 -12.81 -16.65 6.88
N GLN A 127 -13.91 -16.54 6.13
CA GLN A 127 -14.06 -15.57 5.05
C GLN A 127 -13.97 -14.13 5.57
N SER A 128 -14.65 -13.81 6.69
CA SER A 128 -14.58 -12.49 7.32
C SER A 128 -13.17 -12.15 7.79
N ARG A 129 -12.45 -13.13 8.37
CA ARG A 129 -11.03 -12.96 8.73
C ARG A 129 -10.17 -12.67 7.49
N PHE A 130 -10.40 -13.39 6.39
CA PHE A 130 -9.67 -13.17 5.15
C PHE A 130 -9.89 -11.76 4.59
N VAL A 131 -11.14 -11.29 4.52
CA VAL A 131 -11.47 -9.92 4.07
C VAL A 131 -10.88 -8.87 5.02
N LYS A 132 -10.92 -9.11 6.33
CA LYS A 132 -10.31 -8.21 7.30
C LYS A 132 -8.81 -8.09 7.11
N LEU A 133 -8.10 -9.19 6.81
CA LEU A 133 -6.68 -9.16 6.46
C LEU A 133 -6.41 -8.34 5.20
N ILE A 134 -7.30 -8.39 4.19
CA ILE A 134 -7.17 -7.56 2.99
C ILE A 134 -7.25 -6.07 3.36
N VAL A 135 -8.27 -5.70 4.14
CA VAL A 135 -8.46 -4.32 4.61
C VAL A 135 -7.24 -3.84 5.38
N ASP A 136 -6.78 -4.62 6.36
CA ASP A 136 -5.62 -4.28 7.18
C ASP A 136 -4.34 -4.15 6.35
N TYR A 137 -4.19 -4.99 5.31
CA TYR A 137 -3.08 -4.89 4.37
C TYR A 137 -3.12 -3.60 3.56
N PHE A 138 -4.28 -3.18 3.04
CA PHE A 138 -4.40 -1.89 2.33
C PHE A 138 -4.13 -0.70 3.25
N VAL A 139 -4.67 -0.73 4.47
CA VAL A 139 -4.43 0.33 5.46
C VAL A 139 -2.94 0.54 5.70
N LYS A 140 -2.17 -0.56 5.73
CA LYS A 140 -0.73 -0.49 5.98
C LYS A 140 0.11 -0.21 4.72
N ASN A 141 -0.19 -0.85 3.60
CA ASN A 141 0.69 -0.88 2.42
C ASN A 141 0.15 -0.03 1.25
N GLY A 142 -1.08 0.46 1.33
CA GLY A 142 -1.74 1.33 0.35
C GLY A 142 -2.12 0.66 -0.98
N VAL A 143 -1.37 -0.34 -1.42
CA VAL A 143 -1.59 -1.14 -2.64
C VAL A 143 -1.39 -2.62 -2.32
N MET A 144 -1.99 -3.50 -3.12
CA MET A 144 -1.88 -4.95 -2.93
C MET A 144 -1.67 -5.68 -4.26
N ASP A 145 -0.55 -6.39 -4.42
CA ASP A 145 -0.42 -7.40 -5.48
C ASP A 145 -1.23 -8.64 -5.09
N LYS A 146 -1.99 -9.22 -6.03
CA LYS A 146 -2.80 -10.41 -5.79
C LYS A 146 -1.99 -11.64 -5.36
N LYS A 147 -0.70 -11.70 -5.68
CA LYS A 147 0.21 -12.76 -5.21
C LYS A 147 0.33 -12.79 -3.70
N VAL A 148 0.16 -11.66 -3.02
CA VAL A 148 0.19 -11.55 -1.55
C VAL A 148 -0.86 -12.45 -0.91
N LEU A 149 -2.00 -12.70 -1.58
CA LEU A 149 -3.05 -13.59 -1.09
C LEU A 149 -2.59 -15.07 -0.98
N GLN A 150 -1.43 -15.41 -1.56
CA GLN A 150 -0.81 -16.74 -1.48
C GLN A 150 0.29 -16.82 -0.39
N GLU A 151 0.56 -15.70 0.28
CA GLU A 151 1.59 -15.56 1.32
C GLU A 151 0.96 -15.48 2.72
N GLU A 152 1.79 -15.50 3.76
CA GLU A 152 1.30 -15.27 5.13
C GLU A 152 0.87 -13.81 5.33
N PRO A 153 -0.19 -13.53 6.12
CA PRO A 153 -1.01 -14.47 6.90
C PRO A 153 -2.21 -15.08 6.13
N PHE A 154 -2.41 -14.73 4.87
CA PHE A 154 -3.54 -15.22 4.06
C PHE A 154 -3.53 -16.74 3.89
N LYS A 155 -2.34 -17.29 3.62
CA LYS A 155 -2.12 -18.74 3.50
C LYS A 155 -2.56 -19.50 4.75
N THR A 156 -2.33 -18.97 5.94
CA THR A 156 -2.78 -19.58 7.21
C THR A 156 -4.30 -19.61 7.33
N VAL A 157 -5.02 -18.63 6.78
CA VAL A 157 -6.50 -18.62 6.79
C VAL A 157 -7.08 -19.60 5.77
N GLY A 158 -6.44 -19.71 4.60
CA GLY A 158 -6.87 -20.55 3.47
C GLY A 158 -6.83 -19.75 2.18
N SER A 159 -6.70 -20.43 1.03
CA SER A 159 -6.74 -19.74 -0.25
C SER A 159 -8.13 -19.17 -0.53
N ILE A 160 -8.22 -18.07 -1.29
CA ILE A 160 -9.51 -17.48 -1.67
C ILE A 160 -10.40 -18.48 -2.43
N VAL A 161 -9.82 -19.41 -3.19
CA VAL A 161 -10.57 -20.45 -3.91
C VAL A 161 -11.19 -21.45 -2.95
N GLU A 162 -10.45 -21.89 -1.92
CA GLU A 162 -10.96 -22.83 -0.92
C GLU A 162 -12.02 -22.18 -0.02
N LEU A 163 -11.76 -20.95 0.42
CA LEU A 163 -12.64 -20.20 1.33
C LEU A 163 -13.99 -19.87 0.69
N PHE A 164 -14.04 -19.68 -0.63
CA PHE A 164 -15.23 -19.24 -1.36
C PHE A 164 -15.71 -20.28 -2.40
N LYS A 165 -15.32 -21.55 -2.24
CA LYS A 165 -15.69 -22.65 -3.16
C LYS A 165 -17.20 -22.73 -3.44
N ASP A 166 -18.02 -22.43 -2.43
CA ASP A 166 -19.48 -22.50 -2.49
C ASP A 166 -20.13 -21.17 -2.95
N ASN A 167 -19.35 -20.09 -3.07
CA ASN A 167 -19.78 -18.79 -3.57
C ASN A 167 -18.63 -18.04 -4.27
N MET A 168 -18.30 -18.47 -5.49
CA MET A 168 -17.22 -17.88 -6.28
C MET A 168 -17.50 -16.46 -6.76
N ASP A 169 -18.76 -16.01 -6.75
CA ASP A 169 -19.10 -14.63 -7.12
C ASP A 169 -18.60 -13.63 -6.07
N ASP A 170 -18.67 -13.99 -4.79
CA ASP A 170 -18.08 -13.20 -3.72
C ASP A 170 -16.56 -13.10 -3.86
N ALA A 171 -15.88 -14.21 -4.19
CA ALA A 171 -14.44 -14.19 -4.45
C ALA A 171 -14.08 -13.24 -5.61
N ARG A 172 -14.81 -13.32 -6.73
CA ARG A 172 -14.60 -12.43 -7.88
C ARG A 172 -14.80 -10.97 -7.52
N LYS A 173 -15.84 -10.67 -6.73
CA LYS A 173 -16.15 -9.31 -6.30
C LYS A 173 -15.09 -8.75 -5.35
N ILE A 174 -14.58 -9.55 -4.41
CA ILE A 174 -13.45 -9.17 -3.54
C ILE A 174 -12.21 -8.84 -4.39
N ILE A 175 -11.87 -9.68 -5.37
CA ILE A 175 -10.75 -9.43 -6.29
C ILE A 175 -10.98 -8.16 -7.13
N SER A 176 -12.21 -7.92 -7.58
CA SER A 176 -12.56 -6.71 -8.32
C SER A 176 -12.37 -5.45 -7.47
N ILE A 177 -12.71 -5.49 -6.18
CA ILE A 177 -12.48 -4.36 -5.26
C ILE A 177 -10.97 -4.13 -5.06
N ILE A 178 -10.16 -5.19 -4.92
CA ILE A 178 -8.70 -5.07 -4.88
C ILE A 178 -8.17 -4.36 -6.13
N ASP A 179 -8.61 -4.80 -7.31
CA ASP A 179 -8.19 -4.23 -8.58
C ASP A 179 -8.65 -2.76 -8.72
N GLU A 180 -9.86 -2.43 -8.26
CA GLU A 180 -10.37 -1.05 -8.26
C GLU A 180 -9.57 -0.13 -7.34
N ILE A 181 -9.30 -0.56 -6.10
CA ILE A 181 -8.47 0.22 -5.18
C ILE A 181 -7.11 0.48 -5.82
N ASN A 182 -6.43 -0.55 -6.34
CA ASN A 182 -5.12 -0.37 -7.00
C ASN A 182 -5.19 0.59 -8.19
N ARG A 183 -6.19 0.45 -9.07
CA ARG A 183 -6.39 1.34 -10.22
C ARG A 183 -6.63 2.78 -9.81
N ASN A 184 -7.33 3.05 -8.71
CA ASN A 184 -7.57 4.42 -8.25
C ASN A 184 -6.28 5.18 -7.86
N SER A 185 -5.15 4.50 -7.67
CA SER A 185 -3.84 5.18 -7.58
C SER A 185 -3.14 5.43 -8.91
N GLU A 186 -3.55 4.75 -9.97
CA GLU A 186 -2.89 4.80 -11.28
C GLU A 186 -3.68 5.67 -12.25
N ASP A 187 -5.01 5.68 -12.14
CA ASP A 187 -5.91 6.44 -13.00
C ASP A 187 -5.88 7.93 -12.64
N ILE A 188 -5.40 8.74 -13.58
CA ILE A 188 -5.38 10.20 -13.47
C ILE A 188 -6.52 10.77 -14.30
N VAL A 189 -7.42 11.51 -13.65
CA VAL A 189 -8.53 12.20 -14.30
C VAL A 189 -7.97 13.32 -15.18
N GLY A 190 -8.32 13.27 -16.47
CA GLY A 190 -7.92 14.25 -17.47
C GLY A 190 -6.55 14.01 -18.10
N ALA A 191 -5.95 12.84 -17.88
CA ALA A 191 -4.79 12.35 -18.61
C ALA A 191 -5.19 11.60 -19.88
#